data_AF-A0A7W0MWQ9-F1
#
_entry.id   AF-A0A7W0MWQ9-F1
#
_cell.length_a   1.000
_cell.length_b   1.000
_cell.length_c   1.000
_cell.angle_alpha   90.00
_cell.angle_beta   90.00
_cell.angle_gamma   90.00
#
_symmetry.space_group_name_H-M   'P 1'
#
loop_
_entity.id
_entity.type
_entity.pdbx_description
1 polymer ?
#
loop_
_entity_poly.entity_id
_entity_poly.type
_entity_poly.pdbx_seq_one_letter_code
_entity_poly.pdbx_strand_id
1 'polypeptide(L)' 'SFGNNRSHSMVATRRRFDPNLQRVRILVKGVPARAYVCTRCLKGGKVEKAV' A
#
# COMPACT_ATOMS: atom_id res chain seq x y z
N SER A 1 -1.67 6.64 7.69
CA SER A 1 -1.54 7.25 9.05
C SER A 1 -1.01 8.67 8.89
N PHE A 2 -1.37 9.60 9.77
CA PHE A 2 -0.91 10.99 9.72
C PHE A 2 0.18 11.21 10.77
N GLY A 3 1.11 12.12 10.49
CA GLY A 3 2.12 12.52 11.48
C GLY A 3 2.91 13.73 11.00
N ASN A 4 4.04 14.00 11.66
CA ASN A 4 4.90 15.13 11.32
C ASN A 4 6.27 14.65 10.86
N ASN A 5 6.86 15.32 9.88
CA ASN A 5 8.28 15.29 9.65
C ASN A 5 8.94 16.26 10.65
N ARG A 6 10.06 15.86 11.25
CA ARG A 6 10.82 16.66 12.21
C ARG A 6 12.18 16.95 11.60
N SER A 7 12.51 18.23 11.44
CA SER A 7 13.85 18.63 11.04
C SER A 7 14.84 18.45 12.21
N HIS A 8 16.14 18.61 11.92
CA HIS A 8 17.19 18.66 12.94
C HIS A 8 16.95 19.77 13.99
N SER A 9 16.26 20.86 13.59
CA SER A 9 15.81 21.96 14.46
C SER A 9 14.41 21.72 15.08
N MET A 10 13.88 20.50 15.00
CA MET A 10 12.61 20.05 15.59
C MET A 10 11.34 20.72 15.02
N VAL A 11 11.44 21.41 13.88
CA VAL A 11 10.29 22.02 13.20
C VAL A 11 9.34 20.92 12.72
N ALA A 12 8.06 21.01 13.12
CA ALA A 12 7.02 20.09 12.67
C ALA A 12 6.45 20.52 11.32
N THR A 13 6.56 19.67 10.31
CA THR A 13 5.78 19.78 9.08
C THR A 13 4.85 18.59 8.95
N ARG A 14 3.57 18.82 8.60
CA ARG A 14 2.60 17.72 8.46
C ARG A 14 2.99 16.82 7.29
N ARG A 15 2.93 15.51 7.49
CA ARG A 15 3.14 14.50 6.45
C ARG A 15 2.13 13.36 6.54
N ARG A 16 1.97 12.65 5.43
CA ARG A 16 1.17 11.43 5.36
C ARG A 16 2.11 10.23 5.27
N PHE A 17 1.74 9.15 5.94
CA PHE A 17 2.37 7.84 5.80
C PHE A 17 1.42 6.98 4.99
N ASP A 18 1.60 7.01 3.68
CA ASP A 18 0.81 6.22 2.74
C ASP A 18 1.42 4.81 2.60
N PRO A 19 0.57 3.77 2.59
CA PRO A 19 1.05 2.42 2.34
C PRO A 19 1.58 2.31 0.91
N ASN A 20 2.59 1.44 0.71
CA ASN A 20 3.05 1.10 -0.64
C ASN A 20 1.99 0.20 -1.31
N LEU A 21 1.10 0.83 -2.07
CA LEU A 21 0.06 0.17 -2.87
C LEU A 21 0.59 -0.04 -4.29
N GLN A 22 0.36 -1.24 -4.82
CA GLN A 22 0.76 -1.65 -6.16
C GLN A 22 -0.47 -2.01 -6.98
N ARG A 23 -0.48 -1.60 -8.24
CA ARG A 23 -1.59 -1.89 -9.16
C ARG A 23 -1.31 -3.23 -9.85
N VAL A 24 -2.10 -4.24 -9.51
CA VAL A 24 -1.91 -5.63 -10.00
C VAL A 24 -3.25 -6.26 -10.41
N ARG A 25 -3.17 -7.32 -11.23
CA ARG A 25 -4.34 -8.16 -11.54
C ARG A 25 -4.48 -9.23 -10.47
N ILE A 26 -5.67 -9.32 -9.88
CA ILE A 26 -5.99 -10.25 -8.79
C ILE A 26 -7.26 -11.02 -9.12
N LEU A 27 -7.35 -12.24 -8.62
CA LEU A 27 -8.57 -13.03 -8.70
C LEU A 27 -9.50 -12.63 -7.55
N VAL A 28 -10.61 -11.97 -7.86
CA VAL A 28 -11.67 -11.69 -6.90
C VAL A 28 -12.82 -12.61 -7.23
N LYS A 29 -13.08 -13.61 -6.37
CA LYS A 29 -14.16 -14.59 -6.57
C LYS A 29 -14.10 -15.29 -7.95
N GLY A 30 -12.89 -15.63 -8.41
CA GLY A 30 -12.65 -16.30 -9.69
C GLY A 30 -12.60 -15.39 -10.93
N VAL A 31 -12.88 -14.09 -10.78
CA VAL A 31 -12.81 -13.12 -11.90
C VAL A 31 -11.53 -12.27 -11.78
N PRO A 32 -10.71 -12.15 -12.84
CA PRO A 32 -9.51 -11.31 -12.81
C PRO A 32 -9.89 -9.82 -12.87
N ALA A 33 -9.57 -9.09 -11.80
CA ALA A 33 -9.79 -7.65 -11.69
C ALA A 33 -8.48 -6.89 -11.45
N ARG A 34 -8.40 -5.64 -11.91
CA ARG A 34 -7.28 -4.73 -11.57
C ARG A 34 -7.62 -4.01 -10.27
N ALA A 35 -6.77 -4.17 -9.26
CA ALA A 35 -6.96 -3.52 -7.96
C ALA A 35 -5.64 -3.00 -7.39
N TYR A 36 -5.75 -2.05 -6.47
CA TYR A 36 -4.62 -1.61 -5.64
C TYR A 36 -4.46 -2.56 -4.46
N VAL A 37 -3.29 -3.16 -4.36
CA VAL A 37 -2.97 -4.13 -3.31
C VAL A 37 -1.73 -3.68 -2.56
N CYS A 38 -1.75 -3.82 -1.24
CA CYS A 38 -0.60 -3.49 -0.41
C CYS A 38 0.57 -4.46 -0.66
N THR A 39 1.81 -3.98 -0.75
CA THR A 39 2.98 -4.85 -0.98
C THR A 39 3.15 -5.91 0.09
N ARG A 40 2.79 -5.62 1.35
CA ARG A 40 2.80 -6.62 2.44
C ARG A 40 1.77 -7.73 2.21
N CYS A 41 0.64 -7.41 1.61
CA CYS A 41 -0.44 -8.34 1.28
C CYS A 41 0.03 -9.29 0.15
N LEU A 42 0.74 -8.74 -0.84
CA LEU A 42 1.38 -9.51 -1.92
C LEU A 42 2.49 -10.42 -1.38
N LYS A 43 3.35 -9.90 -0.49
CA LYS A 43 4.42 -10.70 0.13
C LYS A 43 3.88 -11.82 1.02
N GLY A 44 2.78 -11.56 1.74
CA GLY A 44 2.16 -12.52 2.64
C GLY A 44 1.24 -13.54 1.95
N GLY A 45 1.17 -13.57 0.62
CA GLY A 45 0.30 -14.52 -0.12
C GLY A 45 -1.19 -14.34 0.15
N LYS A 46 -1.61 -13.22 0.75
CA LYS A 46 -3.01 -12.98 1.14
C LYS A 46 -3.93 -12.67 -0.03
N VAL A 47 -3.35 -12.47 -1.22
CA VAL A 47 -4.05 -12.11 -2.44
C VAL A 47 -3.50 -12.95 -3.58
N GLU A 48 -4.39 -13.68 -4.25
CA GLU A 48 -4.06 -14.46 -5.42
C GLU A 48 -3.92 -13.54 -6.63
N LYS A 49 -2.74 -13.60 -7.27
CA LYS A 49 -2.52 -12.92 -8.54
C LYS A 49 -3.23 -13.70 -9.63
N ALA A 50 -4.01 -12.99 -10.45
CA ALA A 50 -4.44 -13.53 -11.73
C ALA A 50 -3.22 -13.45 -12.67
N VAL A 51 -2.46 -14.54 -12.76
CA VAL A 51 -1.35 -14.68 -13.72
C VAL A 51 -1.92 -14.82 -15.12
#